data_AF-A0A2S9G0X3-F1
#
_entry.id   AF-A0A2S9G0X3-F1
#
_cell.length_a   1.000
_cell.length_b   1.000
_cell.length_c   1.000
_cell.angle_alpha   90.00
_cell.angle_beta   90.00
_cell.angle_gamma   90.00
#
_symmetry.space_group_name_H-M   'P 1'
#
loop_
_entity.id
_entity.type
_entity.pdbx_description
1 polymer ?
#
loop_
_entity_poly.entity_id
_entity_poly.type
_entity_poly.pdbx_seq_one_letter_code
_entity_poly.pdbx_strand_id
1 'polypeptide(L)'
;GPLDADRLGTPQPEDYFVGGRALIARFLAAAARFPHSAARLNPTLTELVVDDGTVVGAIVETDGHRTAIRARRGVLLAAGGFEH
;
A
#
# COMPACT_ATOMS: atom_id res chain seq x y z
N GLY A 1 5.99 -14.97 -21.05
CA GLY A 1 6.96 -14.40 -20.09
C GLY A 1 6.33 -13.27 -19.29
N PRO A 2 7.04 -12.61 -18.35
CA PRO A 2 6.46 -11.55 -17.52
C PRO A 2 5.83 -10.41 -18.33
N LEU A 3 6.48 -10.05 -19.45
CA LEU A 3 6.00 -9.00 -20.36
C LEU A 3 4.71 -9.37 -21.11
N ASP A 4 4.47 -10.66 -21.36
CA ASP A 4 3.23 -11.11 -22.04
C ASP A 4 2.04 -11.07 -21.07
N ALA A 5 2.27 -11.28 -19.78
CA ALA A 5 1.24 -11.06 -18.77
C ALA A 5 0.91 -9.56 -18.67
N ASP A 6 1.94 -8.72 -18.55
CA ASP A 6 1.75 -7.27 -18.38
C ASP A 6 1.15 -6.58 -19.63
N ARG A 7 1.48 -7.05 -20.85
CA ARG A 7 1.05 -6.40 -22.10
C ARG A 7 -0.13 -7.08 -22.81
N LEU A 8 -0.26 -8.40 -22.67
CA LEU A 8 -1.25 -9.19 -23.40
C LEU A 8 -2.31 -9.81 -22.48
N GLY A 9 -2.25 -9.54 -21.16
CA GLY A 9 -3.21 -10.06 -20.18
C GLY A 9 -3.15 -11.57 -20.00
N THR A 10 -2.03 -12.20 -20.37
CA THR A 10 -1.86 -13.65 -20.23
C THR A 10 -1.94 -14.03 -18.75
N PRO A 11 -2.73 -15.06 -18.37
CA PRO A 11 -2.81 -15.51 -16.99
C PRO A 11 -1.42 -15.82 -16.42
N GLN A 12 -1.13 -15.26 -15.26
CA GLN A 12 0.17 -15.45 -14.62
C GLN A 12 0.05 -16.61 -13.62
N PRO A 13 1.01 -17.56 -13.59
CA PRO A 13 0.99 -18.63 -12.61
C PRO A 13 0.98 -18.07 -11.17
N GLU A 14 0.22 -18.71 -10.28
CA GLU A 14 0.07 -18.27 -8.89
C GLU A 14 1.41 -18.35 -8.15
N ASP A 15 2.17 -19.42 -8.36
CA ASP A 15 3.41 -19.73 -7.64
C ASP A 15 4.69 -19.31 -8.39
N TYR A 16 4.60 -18.30 -9.26
CA TYR A 16 5.74 -17.81 -10.04
C TYR A 16 6.08 -16.35 -9.71
N PHE A 17 7.22 -16.14 -9.04
CA PHE A 17 7.68 -14.83 -8.58
C PHE A 17 8.98 -14.42 -9.28
N VAL A 18 8.89 -13.44 -10.18
CA VAL A 18 10.04 -12.82 -10.86
C VAL A 18 9.81 -11.32 -11.01
N GLY A 19 10.88 -10.53 -11.16
CA GLY A 19 10.80 -9.08 -11.32
C GLY A 19 10.07 -8.40 -10.16
N GLY A 20 9.12 -7.51 -10.46
CA GLY A 20 8.35 -6.76 -9.46
C GLY A 20 7.58 -7.65 -8.47
N ARG A 21 7.05 -8.79 -8.91
CA ARG A 21 6.36 -9.74 -8.02
C ARG A 21 7.31 -10.32 -6.97
N ALA A 22 8.53 -10.69 -7.36
CA ALA A 22 9.53 -11.18 -6.42
C ALA A 22 9.96 -10.11 -5.41
N LEU A 23 10.06 -8.86 -5.85
CA LEU A 23 10.38 -7.72 -4.99
C LEU A 23 9.32 -7.52 -3.90
N ILE A 24 8.05 -7.38 -4.30
CA ILE A 24 6.94 -7.15 -3.36
C ILE A 24 6.74 -8.35 -2.43
N ALA A 25 6.81 -9.58 -2.94
CA ALA A 25 6.69 -10.79 -2.13
C ALA A 25 7.76 -10.83 -1.02
N ARG A 26 9.03 -10.55 -1.37
CA ARG A 26 10.12 -10.50 -0.39
C ARG A 26 9.98 -9.34 0.60
N PHE A 27 9.52 -8.18 0.15
CA PHE A 27 9.28 -7.04 1.03
C PHE A 27 8.19 -7.36 2.06
N LEU A 28 7.04 -7.88 1.62
CA LEU A 28 5.93 -8.25 2.51
C LEU A 28 6.33 -9.37 3.48
N ALA A 29 7.03 -10.41 2.99
CA ALA A 29 7.55 -11.48 3.83
C ALA A 29 8.53 -10.96 4.89
N ALA A 30 9.34 -9.95 4.56
CA ALA A 30 10.23 -9.31 5.51
C ALA A 30 9.48 -8.44 6.53
N ALA A 31 8.54 -7.62 6.07
CA ALA A 31 7.71 -6.74 6.90
C ALA A 31 6.90 -7.53 7.93
N ALA A 32 6.35 -8.69 7.54
CA ALA A 32 5.57 -9.57 8.40
C ALA A 32 6.36 -10.13 9.60
N ARG A 33 7.70 -10.10 9.57
CA ARG A 33 8.54 -10.51 10.71
C ARG A 33 8.61 -9.46 11.81
N PHE A 34 8.15 -8.23 11.56
CA PHE A 34 8.17 -7.15 12.54
C PHE A 34 6.82 -7.02 13.23
N PRO A 35 6.74 -7.18 14.57
CA PRO A 35 5.47 -7.20 15.30
C PRO A 35 4.72 -5.86 15.30
N HIS A 36 5.38 -4.78 14.91
CA HIS A 36 4.80 -3.44 14.81
C HIS A 36 4.50 -3.03 13.36
N SER A 37 4.64 -3.96 12.40
CA SER A 37 4.18 -3.76 11.03
C SER A 37 2.78 -4.34 10.87
N ALA A 38 1.89 -3.61 10.20
CA ALA A 38 0.56 -4.07 9.87
C ALA A 38 0.23 -3.66 8.43
N ALA A 39 -0.21 -4.63 7.63
CA ALA A 39 -0.82 -4.37 6.34
C ALA A 39 -2.35 -4.33 6.51
N ARG A 40 -2.99 -3.42 5.77
CA ARG A 40 -4.43 -3.31 5.62
C ARG A 40 -4.73 -3.24 4.13
N LEU A 41 -5.66 -4.06 3.66
CA LEU A 41 -6.08 -4.11 2.27
C LEU A 41 -7.40 -3.37 2.12
N ASN A 42 -7.60 -2.77 0.95
CA ASN A 42 -8.77 -1.95 0.62
C ASN A 42 -8.99 -0.65 1.45
N PRO A 43 -8.01 -0.04 2.15
CA PRO A 43 -8.21 1.31 2.64
C PRO A 43 -7.93 2.34 1.53
N THR A 44 -8.83 3.31 1.39
CA THR A 44 -8.58 4.52 0.59
C THR A 44 -8.19 5.64 1.54
N LEU A 45 -7.01 6.25 1.35
CA LEU A 45 -6.67 7.51 2.03
C LEU A 45 -7.55 8.62 1.46
N THR A 46 -8.31 9.30 2.32
CA THR A 46 -9.22 10.38 1.89
C THR A 46 -8.75 11.75 2.35
N GLU A 47 -8.15 11.87 3.55
CA GLU A 47 -7.75 13.16 4.12
C GLU A 47 -6.47 13.02 4.96
N LEU A 48 -5.62 14.05 4.96
CA LEU A 48 -4.56 14.22 5.96
C LEU A 48 -5.12 15.01 7.15
N VAL A 49 -4.83 14.57 8.37
CA VAL A 49 -5.18 15.31 9.58
C VAL A 49 -4.03 16.24 9.92
N VAL A 50 -4.31 17.54 9.93
CA VAL A 50 -3.32 18.60 10.16
C VAL A 50 -3.67 19.38 11.42
N ASP A 51 -2.68 19.61 12.27
CA ASP A 51 -2.76 20.43 13.48
C ASP A 51 -1.59 21.41 13.46
N ASP A 52 -1.89 22.71 13.53
CA ASP A 52 -0.92 23.82 13.44
C ASP A 52 0.14 23.63 12.32
N GLY A 53 -0.34 23.32 11.11
CA GLY A 53 0.51 23.09 9.93
C GLY A 53 1.29 21.75 9.93
N THR A 54 1.17 20.94 10.97
CA THR A 54 1.82 19.63 11.10
C THR A 54 0.87 18.49 10.79
N VAL A 55 1.28 17.55 9.94
CA VAL A 55 0.50 16.32 9.69
C VAL A 55 0.61 15.39 10.90
N VAL A 56 -0.51 15.18 11.60
CA VAL A 56 -0.61 14.36 12.83
C VAL A 56 -1.34 13.03 12.61
N GLY A 57 -1.84 12.79 11.40
CA GLY A 57 -2.56 11.56 11.07
C GLY A 57 -3.19 11.58 9.69
N ALA A 58 -4.07 10.61 9.46
CA ALA A 58 -4.81 10.45 8.22
C ALA A 58 -6.21 9.88 8.48
N ILE A 59 -7.17 10.24 7.62
CA ILE A 59 -8.46 9.56 7.53
C ILE A 59 -8.38 8.55 6.40
N VAL A 60 -8.73 7.32 6.71
CA VAL A 60 -8.89 6.24 5.73
C VAL A 60 -10.34 5.81 5.68
N GLU A 61 -10.81 5.42 4.50
CA GLU A 61 -12.10 4.80 4.29
C GLU A 61 -11.91 3.33 3.93
N THR A 62 -12.70 2.46 4.54
CA THR A 62 -12.76 1.02 4.21
C THR A 62 -14.21 0.60 4.28
N ASP A 63 -14.73 0.02 3.19
CA ASP A 63 -16.14 -0.40 3.08
C ASP A 63 -17.13 0.71 3.46
N GLY A 64 -16.86 1.96 3.06
CA GLY A 64 -17.67 3.14 3.38
C GLY A 64 -17.53 3.66 4.81
N HIS A 65 -16.70 3.03 5.65
CA HIS A 65 -16.45 3.48 7.01
C HIS A 65 -15.17 4.31 7.11
N ARG A 66 -15.30 5.55 7.60
CA ARG A 66 -14.18 6.45 7.86
C ARG A 66 -13.54 6.18 9.22
N THR A 67 -12.22 6.00 9.24
CA THR A 67 -11.42 5.78 10.45
C THR A 67 -10.26 6.76 10.49
N ALA A 68 -10.04 7.40 11.65
CA ALA A 68 -8.87 8.25 11.87
C ALA A 68 -7.68 7.44 12.41
N ILE A 69 -6.53 7.56 11.77
CA ILE A 69 -5.26 6.95 12.19
C ILE A 69 -4.31 8.05 12.66
N ARG A 70 -3.94 8.02 13.95
CA ARG A 70 -2.93 8.93 14.50
C ARG A 70 -1.53 8.50 14.07
N ALA A 71 -0.78 9.42 13.48
CA ALA A 71 0.61 9.24 13.13
C ALA A 71 1.52 9.95 14.13
N ARG A 72 2.24 9.19 14.95
CA ARG A 72 3.12 9.75 16.00
C ARG A 72 4.40 10.39 15.47
N ARG A 73 4.81 10.06 14.25
CA ARG A 73 6.09 10.50 13.65
C ARG A 73 5.93 11.17 12.28
N GLY A 74 4.79 10.96 11.62
CA GLY A 74 4.54 11.45 10.27
C GLY A 74 3.85 10.40 9.40
N VAL A 75 3.46 10.84 8.21
CA VAL A 75 2.79 10.03 7.18
C VAL A 75 3.70 9.97 5.94
N LEU A 76 3.94 8.77 5.42
CA LEU A 76 4.67 8.56 4.16
C LEU A 76 3.66 8.29 3.04
N LEU A 77 3.55 9.22 2.09
CA LEU A 77 2.74 9.03 0.88
C LEU A 77 3.58 8.34 -0.20
N ALA A 78 3.29 7.06 -0.43
CA ALA A 78 3.91 6.24 -1.47
C ALA A 78 2.81 5.57 -2.33
N ALA A 79 1.83 6.38 -2.76
CA ALA A 79 0.57 5.92 -3.35
C ALA A 79 0.54 5.91 -4.89
N GLY A 80 1.70 6.00 -5.55
CA GLY A 80 1.78 6.16 -7.02
C GLY A 80 1.75 7.62 -7.45
N GLY A 81 1.61 7.84 -8.77
CA GLY A 81 1.51 9.17 -9.37
C GLY A 81 0.06 9.52 -9.75
N PHE A 82 -0.08 10.28 -10.84
CA PHE A 82 -1.37 10.75 -11.36
C PHE A 82 -1.68 10.14 -12.73
N GLU A 83 -1.08 9.00 -13.05
CA GLU A 83 -1.27 8.28 -14.32
C GLU A 83 -2.66 7.63 -14.43
N HIS A 84 -3.66 8.43 -14.80
CA HIS A 84 -5.01 8.00 -15.14
C HIS A 84 -5.59 8.83 -16.29
#